data_AF-A0AAD4GH86-F1
#
_entry.id   AF-A0AAD4GH86-F1
#
_cell.length_a   1.000
_cell.length_b   1.000
_cell.length_c   1.000
_cell.angle_alpha   90.00
_cell.angle_beta   90.00
_cell.angle_gamma   90.00
#
_symmetry.space_group_name_H-M   'P 1'
#
loop_
_entity.id
_entity.type
_entity.pdbx_description
1 polymer ?
#
loop_
_entity_poly.entity_id
_entity_poly.type
_entity_poly.pdbx_seq_one_letter_code
_entity_poly.pdbx_strand_id
1 'polypeptide(L)'
;MTKDELLEAIDQVHDVFSLENNEEQSRAFRITAEHFAFCTMKQMLLFITGIGGSGKSHVIKAIVTLFKWCGCPENLLLSAPTGCAAVLIDGYTIHALTFLPGGESVAKQSDLEAI
;
A
#
# COMPACT_ATOMS: atom_id res chain seq x y z
N MET A 1 10.04 -11.81 -17.23
CA MET A 1 9.16 -10.79 -17.81
C MET A 1 10.01 -9.82 -18.62
N THR A 2 9.66 -9.59 -19.89
CA THR A 2 10.29 -8.58 -20.75
C THR A 2 9.79 -7.18 -20.38
N LYS A 3 10.43 -6.13 -20.91
CA LYS A 3 9.94 -4.76 -20.71
C LYS A 3 8.56 -4.54 -21.32
N ASP A 4 8.29 -5.15 -22.47
CA ASP A 4 7.01 -5.01 -23.17
C ASP A 4 5.88 -5.69 -22.40
N GLU A 5 6.13 -6.89 -21.86
CA GLU A 5 5.18 -7.60 -20.98
C GLU A 5 4.85 -6.78 -19.72
N LEU A 6 5.82 -6.04 -19.19
CA LEU A 6 5.60 -5.19 -18.03
C LEU A 6 4.77 -3.94 -18.36
N LEU A 7 5.07 -3.27 -19.47
CA LEU A 7 4.28 -2.12 -19.92
C LEU A 7 2.83 -2.54 -20.19
N GLU A 8 2.64 -3.70 -20.83
CA GLU A 8 1.31 -4.27 -21.04
C GLU A 8 0.59 -4.55 -19.72
N ALA A 9 1.27 -5.15 -18.73
CA ALA A 9 0.67 -5.38 -17.42
C ALA A 9 0.28 -4.07 -16.70
N ILE A 10 1.07 -3.00 -16.85
CA ILE A 10 0.78 -1.69 -16.28
C ILE A 10 -0.49 -1.10 -16.90
N ASP A 11 -0.61 -1.13 -18.22
CA ASP A 11 -1.78 -0.62 -18.95
C ASP A 11 -3.03 -1.44 -18.63
N GLN A 12 -2.92 -2.77 -18.60
CA GLN A 12 -4.05 -3.64 -18.22
C GLN A 12 -4.53 -3.38 -16.78
N VAL A 13 -3.62 -3.18 -15.81
CA VAL A 13 -4.02 -2.82 -14.44
C VAL A 13 -4.66 -1.43 -14.40
N HIS A 14 -4.13 -0.47 -15.16
CA HIS A 14 -4.68 0.88 -15.24
C HIS A 14 -6.15 0.86 -15.70
N ASP A 15 -6.45 0.09 -16.74
CA ASP A 15 -7.80 -0.09 -17.29
C ASP A 15 -8.74 -0.85 -16.34
N VAL A 16 -8.27 -1.98 -15.77
CA VAL A 16 -9.08 -2.81 -14.86
C VAL A 16 -9.50 -2.03 -13.61
N PHE A 17 -8.64 -1.13 -13.14
CA PHE A 17 -8.95 -0.27 -12.01
C PHE A 17 -9.59 1.06 -12.44
N SER A 18 -9.84 1.28 -13.72
CA SER A 18 -10.49 2.48 -14.26
C SER A 18 -9.85 3.78 -13.74
N LEU A 19 -8.52 3.79 -13.68
CA LEU A 19 -7.73 4.87 -13.08
C LEU A 19 -7.78 6.16 -13.91
N GLU A 20 -8.17 6.08 -15.18
CA GLU A 20 -8.43 7.23 -16.05
C GLU A 20 -9.49 8.18 -15.49
N ASN A 21 -10.39 7.69 -14.64
CA ASN A 21 -11.43 8.52 -14.02
C ASN A 21 -10.91 9.43 -12.90
N ASN A 22 -9.65 9.26 -12.48
CA ASN A 22 -9.03 10.09 -11.47
C ASN A 22 -7.54 10.26 -11.74
N GLU A 23 -7.17 11.44 -12.23
CA GLU A 23 -5.79 11.78 -12.61
C GLU A 23 -4.79 11.58 -11.47
N GLU A 24 -5.15 11.90 -10.22
CA GLU A 24 -4.25 11.73 -9.08
C GLU A 24 -4.04 10.26 -8.72
N GLN A 25 -5.06 9.41 -8.85
CA GLN A 25 -4.92 7.97 -8.65
C GLN A 25 -4.06 7.35 -9.76
N SER A 26 -4.34 7.72 -11.02
CA SER A 26 -3.53 7.33 -12.19
C SER A 26 -2.07 7.72 -12.03
N ARG A 27 -1.80 8.95 -11.60
CA ARG A 27 -0.46 9.48 -11.36
C ARG A 27 0.27 8.71 -10.25
N ALA A 28 -0.38 8.48 -9.11
CA ALA A 28 0.21 7.75 -8.00
C ALA A 28 0.57 6.30 -8.39
N PHE A 29 -0.33 5.63 -9.13
CA PHE A 29 -0.08 4.30 -9.67
C PHE A 29 1.09 4.28 -10.64
N ARG A 30 1.12 5.18 -11.64
CA ARG A 30 2.18 5.25 -12.65
C ARG A 30 3.56 5.51 -12.03
N ILE A 31 3.68 6.44 -11.08
CA ILE A 31 4.96 6.69 -10.37
C ILE A 31 5.48 5.40 -9.73
N THR A 32 4.59 4.65 -9.07
CA THR A 32 4.95 3.38 -8.41
C THR A 32 5.31 2.30 -9.42
N ALA A 33 4.53 2.18 -10.49
CA ALA A 33 4.70 1.18 -11.54
C ALA A 33 6.00 1.40 -12.35
N GLU A 34 6.31 2.64 -12.70
CA GLU A 34 7.56 3.02 -13.37
C GLU A 34 8.77 2.76 -12.48
N HIS A 35 8.69 3.09 -11.19
CA HIS A 35 9.76 2.79 -10.23
C HIS A 35 10.03 1.30 -10.13
N PHE A 36 8.96 0.49 -10.09
CA PHE A 36 9.04 -0.97 -10.13
C PHE A 36 9.67 -1.47 -11.44
N ALA A 37 9.28 -0.90 -12.58
CA ALA A 37 9.73 -1.33 -13.91
C ALA A 37 11.19 -1.01 -14.23
N PHE A 38 11.67 0.16 -13.81
CA PHE A 38 12.98 0.65 -14.20
C PHE A 38 14.04 0.45 -13.12
N CYS A 39 13.70 -0.16 -11.97
CA CYS A 39 14.60 -0.46 -10.86
C CYS A 39 15.58 0.68 -10.58
N THR A 40 15.08 1.90 -10.40
CA THR A 40 15.96 3.06 -10.20
C THR A 40 16.80 2.86 -8.94
N MET A 41 18.11 3.11 -9.00
CA MET A 41 19.05 2.93 -7.87
C MET A 41 18.69 3.73 -6.60
N LYS A 42 17.77 4.71 -6.71
CA LYS A 42 17.32 5.55 -5.61
C LYS A 42 15.99 5.03 -5.06
N GLN A 43 15.93 4.81 -3.74
CA GLN A 43 14.69 4.46 -3.04
C GLN A 43 13.58 5.48 -3.33
N MET A 44 12.40 4.98 -3.73
CA MET A 44 11.19 5.79 -3.84
C MET A 44 10.56 5.98 -2.46
N LEU A 45 10.32 7.24 -2.10
CA LEU A 45 9.53 7.63 -0.94
C LEU A 45 8.32 8.41 -1.44
N LEU A 46 7.13 7.82 -1.33
CA LEU A 46 5.88 8.38 -1.84
C LEU A 46 4.89 8.59 -0.69
N PHE A 47 4.45 9.83 -0.50
CA PHE A 47 3.40 10.18 0.45
C PHE A 47 2.17 10.65 -0.30
N ILE A 48 1.09 9.86 -0.24
CA ILE A 48 -0.20 10.17 -0.85
C ILE A 48 -1.17 10.54 0.25
N THR A 49 -1.71 11.75 0.17
CA THR A 49 -2.73 12.27 1.10
C THR A 49 -4.04 12.55 0.37
N GLY A 50 -5.08 12.87 1.12
CA GLY A 50 -6.40 13.23 0.61
C GLY A 50 -7.50 12.92 1.60
N ILE A 51 -8.65 13.53 1.41
CA ILE A 51 -9.82 13.35 2.28
C ILE A 51 -10.29 11.88 2.32
N GLY A 52 -11.04 11.52 3.36
CA GLY A 52 -11.72 10.22 3.44
C GLY A 52 -12.61 9.99 2.21
N GLY A 53 -12.62 8.77 1.67
CA GLY A 53 -13.40 8.44 0.47
C GLY A 53 -12.76 8.78 -0.88
N SER A 54 -11.56 9.39 -0.90
CA SER A 54 -10.87 9.76 -2.16
C SER A 54 -10.29 8.59 -2.98
N GLY A 55 -10.55 7.34 -2.58
CA GLY A 55 -10.07 6.14 -3.29
C GLY A 55 -8.59 5.80 -3.11
N LYS A 56 -7.92 6.25 -2.04
CA LYS A 56 -6.50 5.87 -1.78
C LYS A 56 -6.29 4.35 -1.72
N SER A 57 -7.20 3.62 -1.06
CA SER A 57 -7.16 2.15 -1.01
C SER A 57 -7.34 1.50 -2.38
N HIS A 58 -7.99 2.19 -3.33
CA HIS A 58 -8.12 1.73 -4.71
C HIS A 58 -6.77 1.70 -5.43
N VAL A 59 -5.97 2.76 -5.25
CA VAL A 59 -4.58 2.82 -5.75
C VAL A 59 -3.73 1.71 -5.15
N ILE A 60 -3.85 1.46 -3.83
CA ILE A 60 -3.13 0.35 -3.17
C ILE A 60 -3.48 -0.98 -3.84
N LYS A 61 -4.76 -1.25 -4.09
CA LYS A 61 -5.20 -2.49 -4.75
C LYS A 61 -4.69 -2.62 -6.18
N ALA A 62 -4.59 -1.53 -6.93
CA ALA A 62 -3.98 -1.52 -8.27
C ALA A 62 -2.50 -1.91 -8.20
N ILE A 63 -1.73 -1.31 -7.29
CA ILE A 63 -0.31 -1.64 -7.06
C ILE A 63 -0.15 -3.13 -6.68
N VAL A 64 -0.98 -3.63 -5.76
CA VAL A 64 -0.96 -5.04 -5.36
C VAL A 64 -1.24 -5.97 -6.53
N THR A 65 -2.20 -5.61 -7.39
CA THR A 65 -2.53 -6.39 -8.59
C THR A 65 -1.37 -6.44 -9.57
N LEU A 66 -0.69 -5.31 -9.79
CA LEU A 66 0.49 -5.25 -10.65
C LEU A 66 1.58 -6.21 -10.16
N PHE A 67 1.94 -6.19 -8.87
CA PHE A 67 2.95 -7.09 -8.32
C PHE A 67 2.54 -8.57 -8.43
N LYS A 68 1.26 -8.89 -8.25
CA LYS A 68 0.73 -10.24 -8.44
C LYS A 68 0.85 -10.71 -9.90
N TRP A 69 0.45 -9.87 -10.86
CA TRP A 69 0.52 -10.22 -12.28
C TRP A 69 1.95 -10.31 -12.81
N CYS A 70 2.86 -9.53 -12.23
CA CYS A 70 4.30 -9.63 -12.50
C CYS A 70 4.97 -10.85 -11.85
N GLY A 71 4.21 -11.66 -11.10
CA GLY A 71 4.71 -12.89 -10.47
C GLY A 71 5.62 -12.67 -9.27
N CYS A 72 5.54 -11.51 -8.61
CA CYS A 72 6.38 -11.16 -7.47
C CYS A 72 5.58 -10.56 -6.28
N PRO A 73 4.47 -11.19 -5.85
CA PRO A 73 3.67 -10.70 -4.73
C PRO A 73 4.45 -10.58 -3.41
N GLU A 74 5.47 -11.41 -3.21
CA GLU A 74 6.34 -11.44 -2.03
C GLU A 74 7.24 -10.20 -1.90
N ASN A 75 7.43 -9.45 -2.99
CA ASN A 75 8.21 -8.21 -3.01
C ASN A 75 7.43 -6.99 -2.51
N LEU A 76 6.18 -7.17 -2.08
CA LEU A 76 5.32 -6.12 -1.58
C LEU A 76 4.76 -6.47 -0.19
N LEU A 77 5.12 -5.66 0.81
CA LEU A 77 4.55 -5.77 2.15
C LEU A 77 3.56 -4.62 2.40
N LEU A 78 2.36 -4.98 2.86
CA LEU A 78 1.29 -4.03 3.15
C LEU A 78 1.15 -3.87 4.66
N SER A 79 1.12 -2.61 5.12
CA SER A 79 0.91 -2.32 6.54
C SER A 79 -0.04 -1.15 6.77
N ALA A 80 -0.70 -1.18 7.92
CA ALA A 80 -1.47 -0.04 8.42
C ALA A 80 -1.28 0.14 9.94
N PRO A 81 -1.60 1.33 10.49
CA PRO A 81 -1.44 1.59 11.92
C PRO A 81 -2.40 0.78 12.82
N THR A 82 -3.62 0.51 12.36
CA THR A 82 -4.67 -0.17 13.13
C THR A 82 -5.13 -1.46 12.48
N GLY A 83 -5.69 -2.38 13.28
CA GLY A 83 -6.16 -3.69 12.80
C GLY A 83 -7.22 -3.58 11.70
N CYS A 84 -8.23 -2.74 11.88
CA CYS A 84 -9.28 -2.55 10.86
C CYS A 84 -8.71 -2.02 9.53
N ALA A 85 -7.77 -1.07 9.58
CA ALA A 85 -7.14 -0.53 8.38
C ALA A 85 -6.25 -1.56 7.68
N ALA A 86 -5.56 -2.41 8.44
CA ALA A 86 -4.74 -3.48 7.90
C ALA A 86 -5.60 -4.51 7.13
N VAL A 87 -6.75 -4.91 7.70
CA VAL A 87 -7.71 -5.79 7.04
C VAL A 87 -8.22 -5.18 5.73
N LEU A 88 -8.50 -3.88 5.66
CA LEU A 88 -9.01 -3.22 4.46
C LEU A 88 -8.05 -3.24 3.26
N ILE A 89 -6.75 -3.39 3.51
CA ILE A 89 -5.72 -3.47 2.47
C ILE A 89 -5.13 -4.87 2.35
N ASP A 90 -5.74 -5.88 2.96
CA ASP A 90 -5.23 -7.26 3.01
C ASP A 90 -3.78 -7.34 3.52
N GLY A 91 -3.44 -6.51 4.52
CA GLY A 91 -2.11 -6.39 5.10
C GLY A 91 -2.07 -6.69 6.59
N TYR A 92 -0.96 -6.29 7.21
CA TYR A 92 -0.72 -6.45 8.65
C TYR A 92 -0.72 -5.12 9.37
N THR A 93 -0.87 -5.13 10.70
CA THR A 93 -0.51 -3.93 11.45
C THR A 93 0.99 -3.69 11.35
N ILE A 94 1.44 -2.44 11.39
CA ILE A 94 2.88 -2.14 11.35
C ILE A 94 3.65 -2.89 12.45
N HIS A 95 3.08 -3.02 13.65
CA HIS A 95 3.63 -3.79 14.76
C HIS A 95 3.82 -5.26 14.42
N ALA A 96 2.79 -5.92 13.87
CA ALA A 96 2.86 -7.32 13.49
C ALA A 96 3.86 -7.55 12.34
N LEU A 97 3.87 -6.66 11.35
CA LEU A 97 4.76 -6.77 10.18
C LEU A 97 6.23 -6.62 10.55
N THR A 98 6.54 -5.76 11.52
CA THR A 98 7.92 -5.41 11.92
C THR A 98 8.36 -6.06 13.23
N PHE A 99 7.52 -6.92 13.82
CA PHE A 99 7.72 -7.53 15.13
C PHE A 99 8.00 -6.52 16.25
N LEU A 100 7.45 -5.31 16.13
CA LEU A 100 7.55 -4.31 17.18
C LEU A 100 6.49 -4.56 18.26
N PRO A 101 6.84 -4.45 19.55
CA PRO A 101 5.87 -4.58 20.62
C PRO A 101 4.81 -3.48 20.50
N GLY A 102 3.56 -3.81 20.85
CA GLY A 102 2.55 -2.79 21.08
C GLY A 102 3.00 -1.93 22.27
N GLY A 103 2.88 -0.61 22.16
CA GLY A 103 3.18 0.28 23.28
C GLY A 103 2.44 -0.20 24.53
N GLU A 104 3.15 -0.32 25.66
CA GLU A 104 2.53 -0.69 26.92
C GLU A 104 1.34 0.23 27.18
N SER A 105 0.20 -0.35 27.51
CA SER A 105 -0.90 0.43 28.06
C SER A 105 -0.42 0.92 29.42
N VAL A 106 0.04 2.17 29.49
CA VAL A 106 0.29 2.83 30.77
C VAL A 106 -1.02 2.75 31.54
N ALA A 107 -1.01 2.00 32.65
CA ALA A 107 -2.17 1.89 33.52
C ALA A 107 -2.66 3.30 33.84
N LYS A 108 -3.95 3.55 33.65
CA LYS A 108 -4.50 4.85 34.04
C LYS A 108 -4.37 4.95 35.56
N GLN A 109 -3.96 6.10 36.08
CA GLN A 109 -3.86 6.34 37.52
C GLN A 109 -5.15 5.95 38.27
N SER A 110 -6.31 6.06 37.61
CA SER A 110 -7.61 5.63 38.12
C SER A 110 -7.72 4.15 38.47
N ASP A 111 -6.94 3.30 37.80
CA ASP A 111 -6.99 1.84 37.98
C ASP A 111 -6.17 1.39 39.20
N LEU A 112 -5.32 2.27 39.73
CA LEU A 112 -4.49 2.05 40.93
C LEU A 112 -5.18 2.50 42.23
N GLU A 113 -6.18 3.38 42.16
CA GLU A 113 -6.92 3.87 43.35
C GLU A 113 -8.10 2.95 43.75
N ALA A 114 -8.29 1.83 43.05
CA ALA A 114 -9.36 0.86 43.31
C ALA A 114 -8.90 -0.39 44.10
N ILE A 115 -7.69 -0.37 44.66
CA ILE A 115 -7.10 -1.45 45.49
C ILE A 115 -6.82 -0.89 46.89
#